data_AF-A0A931CU57-F1
#
_entry.id   AF-A0A931CU57-F1
#
_cell.length_a   1.000
_cell.length_b   1.000
_cell.length_c   1.000
_cell.angle_alpha   90.00
_cell.angle_beta   90.00
_cell.angle_gamma   90.00
#
_symmetry.space_group_name_H-M   'P 1'
#
loop_
_entity.id
_entity.type
_entity.pdbx_description
1 polymer ?
#
loop_
_entity_poly.entity_id
_entity_poly.type
_entity_poly.pdbx_seq_one_letter_code
_entity_poly.pdbx_strand_id
1 'polypeptide(L)'
;LGPVEEKNHKTIGAAAMGYGHTIISSSPIDVNLAKQVNILLENLGVSLDKVIVDPTTGGLGYGLEYSYSVMERLTQAAMTQGDDKLQNPMINNLGNEVWKCKEAKQPVDEAPDLGDPERRAILMEAVGAVAYLMSGSSILMMRHPESIKLVKAFIDLAYAGGSAMDIGPVTKQLDDVEIDFAALSPEPDLTMAEEEKKAPAKKAAPAKKEAPKPAAAAPKAEAKPAPAEEAKPAPAAAAKPEPAAAAPDPAAEAKAKADAEEKAKADAEAKAKAEAEAKAEAEAKAEAEEKAKVEAEKKALKDAAAEREAEEQAIRDKRAAEMAKHKAAPGPKKSVTMTAAKVQKDMLENIVENLNWIHRR
;
A
#
# COMPACT_ATOMS: atom_id res chain seq x y z
N LEU A 1 26.98 17.52 -12.86
CA LEU A 1 26.95 17.29 -14.31
C LEU A 1 26.32 15.93 -14.57
N GLY A 2 25.44 15.82 -15.54
CA GLY A 2 24.78 14.57 -15.89
C GLY A 2 23.61 14.80 -16.84
N PRO A 3 22.93 13.73 -17.29
CA PRO A 3 23.15 12.34 -16.87
C PRO A 3 24.41 11.73 -17.49
N VAL A 4 25.11 10.88 -16.73
CA VAL A 4 26.24 10.08 -17.20
C VAL A 4 25.84 8.61 -17.27
N GLU A 5 25.91 8.04 -18.45
CA GLU A 5 25.55 6.66 -18.76
C GLU A 5 26.78 5.87 -19.21
N GLU A 6 26.62 4.55 -19.33
CA GLU A 6 27.67 3.65 -19.83
C GLU A 6 28.25 4.11 -21.18
N LYS A 7 27.45 4.72 -22.06
CA LYS A 7 27.92 5.12 -23.40
C LYS A 7 28.74 6.42 -23.39
N ASN A 8 28.52 7.31 -22.41
CA ASN A 8 29.09 8.66 -22.41
C ASN A 8 30.01 8.95 -21.18
N HIS A 9 30.25 7.97 -20.31
CA HIS A 9 31.08 8.10 -19.11
C HIS A 9 32.47 8.69 -19.37
N LYS A 10 33.12 8.38 -20.50
CA LYS A 10 34.47 8.88 -20.80
C LYS A 10 34.49 10.39 -21.00
N THR A 11 33.56 10.93 -21.78
CA THR A 11 33.57 12.35 -22.16
C THR A 11 33.13 13.23 -20.99
N ILE A 12 32.02 12.88 -20.34
CA ILE A 12 31.49 13.66 -19.22
C ILE A 12 32.34 13.43 -17.95
N GLY A 13 32.81 12.20 -17.73
CA GLY A 13 33.73 11.83 -16.65
C GLY A 13 35.03 12.62 -16.69
N ALA A 14 35.70 12.65 -17.85
CA ALA A 14 36.93 13.42 -18.02
C ALA A 14 36.72 14.92 -17.79
N ALA A 15 35.62 15.49 -18.29
CA ALA A 15 35.29 16.89 -18.06
C ALA A 15 35.06 17.19 -16.57
N ALA A 16 34.30 16.34 -15.87
CA ALA A 16 34.05 16.54 -14.45
C ALA A 16 35.32 16.42 -13.60
N MET A 17 36.23 15.50 -13.93
CA MET A 17 37.53 15.41 -13.26
C MET A 17 38.38 16.66 -13.50
N GLY A 18 38.48 17.11 -14.76
CA GLY A 18 39.30 18.27 -15.13
C GLY A 18 38.88 19.57 -14.44
N TYR A 19 37.58 19.75 -14.21
CA TYR A 19 37.02 20.95 -13.57
C TYR A 19 36.53 20.73 -12.14
N GLY A 20 36.71 19.53 -11.58
CA GLY A 20 36.36 19.21 -10.20
C GLY A 20 34.86 19.09 -9.89
N HIS A 21 34.01 18.85 -10.88
CA HIS A 21 32.55 18.75 -10.73
C HIS A 21 32.07 17.40 -10.19
N THR A 22 30.90 17.41 -9.52
CA THR A 22 30.14 16.20 -9.16
C THR A 22 29.36 15.67 -10.36
N ILE A 23 29.27 14.35 -10.50
CA ILE A 23 28.56 13.65 -11.56
C ILE A 23 27.29 12.97 -11.05
N ILE A 24 26.26 12.96 -11.91
CA ILE A 24 25.09 12.11 -11.76
C ILE A 24 25.28 10.89 -12.67
N SER A 25 25.51 9.73 -12.06
CA SER A 25 25.63 8.42 -12.70
C SER A 25 24.25 7.83 -12.89
N SER A 26 23.77 7.76 -14.14
CA SER A 26 22.42 7.36 -14.49
C SER A 26 22.39 5.94 -15.04
N SER A 27 21.46 5.11 -14.54
CA SER A 27 21.19 3.77 -15.06
C SER A 27 19.68 3.53 -15.17
N PRO A 28 19.20 2.84 -16.23
CA PRO A 28 17.76 2.68 -16.46
C PRO A 28 17.16 1.56 -15.60
N ILE A 29 16.73 1.91 -14.37
CA ILE A 29 16.00 1.02 -13.43
C ILE A 29 16.67 -0.36 -13.31
N ASP A 30 18.01 -0.37 -13.17
CA ASP A 30 18.80 -1.59 -13.07
C ASP A 30 20.00 -1.42 -12.12
N VAL A 31 20.07 -2.32 -11.15
CA VAL A 31 21.09 -2.32 -10.08
C VAL A 31 22.47 -2.70 -10.62
N ASN A 32 22.55 -3.63 -11.56
CA ASN A 32 23.81 -4.08 -12.15
C ASN A 32 24.39 -2.98 -13.05
N LEU A 33 23.55 -2.32 -13.84
CA LEU A 33 23.97 -1.18 -14.66
C LEU A 33 24.41 0.00 -13.78
N ALA A 34 23.71 0.29 -12.68
CA ALA A 34 24.14 1.31 -11.73
C ALA A 34 25.58 1.04 -11.23
N LYS A 35 25.82 -0.20 -10.79
CA LYS A 35 27.15 -0.64 -10.36
C LYS A 35 28.18 -0.53 -11.48
N GLN A 36 27.84 -0.96 -12.68
CA GLN A 36 28.73 -0.94 -13.84
C GLN A 36 29.16 0.49 -14.19
N VAL A 37 28.24 1.46 -14.22
CA VAL A 37 28.58 2.85 -14.53
C VAL A 37 29.50 3.44 -13.46
N ASN A 38 29.27 3.14 -12.18
CA ASN A 38 30.14 3.60 -11.10
C ASN A 38 31.56 2.99 -11.20
N ILE A 39 31.67 1.71 -11.55
CA ILE A 39 32.98 1.06 -11.81
C ILE A 39 33.69 1.72 -13.00
N LEU A 40 32.96 2.05 -14.07
CA LEU A 40 33.54 2.71 -15.25
C LEU A 40 34.05 4.12 -14.92
N LEU A 41 33.32 4.86 -14.09
CA LEU A 41 33.71 6.19 -13.62
C LEU A 41 34.95 6.13 -12.72
N GLU A 42 34.99 5.18 -11.79
CA GLU A 42 36.15 4.98 -10.91
C GLU A 42 37.39 4.56 -11.70
N ASN A 43 37.27 3.64 -12.66
CA ASN A 43 38.37 3.23 -13.54
C ASN A 43 38.91 4.38 -14.39
N LEU A 44 38.06 5.37 -14.71
CA LEU A 44 38.47 6.60 -15.40
C LEU A 44 39.24 7.56 -14.46
N GLY A 45 39.14 7.37 -13.15
CA GLY A 45 39.76 8.20 -12.11
C GLY A 45 38.79 9.14 -11.39
N VAL A 46 37.48 9.05 -11.65
CA VAL A 46 36.48 9.84 -10.94
C VAL A 46 36.37 9.30 -9.53
N SER A 47 36.58 10.16 -8.55
CA SER A 47 36.40 9.79 -7.14
C SER A 47 34.92 9.59 -6.83
N LEU A 48 34.57 8.48 -6.17
CA LEU A 48 33.19 8.11 -5.86
C LEU A 48 32.50 9.09 -4.90
N ASP A 49 33.25 9.85 -4.09
CA ASP A 49 32.72 10.96 -3.27
C ASP A 49 32.07 12.09 -4.11
N LYS A 50 32.38 12.13 -5.40
CA LYS A 50 31.80 13.06 -6.38
C LYS A 50 30.77 12.41 -7.30
N VAL A 51 30.27 11.23 -6.95
CA VAL A 51 29.23 10.53 -7.70
C VAL A 51 27.93 10.49 -6.91
N ILE A 52 26.84 10.85 -7.60
CA ILE A 52 25.47 10.69 -7.14
C ILE A 52 24.79 9.73 -8.12
N VAL A 53 24.08 8.72 -7.63
CA VAL A 53 23.40 7.71 -8.46
C VAL A 53 21.99 8.18 -8.80
N ASP A 54 21.63 8.09 -10.08
CA ASP A 54 20.29 8.30 -10.59
C ASP A 54 19.79 6.97 -11.19
N PRO A 55 18.97 6.19 -10.45
CA PRO A 55 18.44 4.93 -10.96
C PRO A 55 17.38 5.11 -12.06
N THR A 56 17.15 6.35 -12.51
CA THR A 56 16.03 6.76 -13.36
C THR A 56 14.68 6.47 -12.70
N THR A 57 13.78 7.42 -12.76
CA THR A 57 12.53 7.37 -12.00
C THR A 57 11.31 7.20 -12.89
N GLY A 58 10.33 6.45 -12.41
CA GLY A 58 8.96 6.42 -12.92
C GLY A 58 8.05 7.44 -12.21
N GLY A 59 6.96 7.81 -12.86
CA GLY A 59 5.92 8.65 -12.26
C GLY A 59 4.95 7.83 -11.41
N LEU A 60 4.21 8.47 -10.51
CA LEU A 60 3.14 7.80 -9.76
C LEU A 60 2.09 7.22 -10.72
N GLY A 61 1.88 5.90 -10.70
CA GLY A 61 1.03 5.17 -11.66
C GLY A 61 1.71 4.86 -13.00
N TYR A 62 2.98 5.24 -13.16
CA TYR A 62 3.78 5.10 -14.38
C TYR A 62 5.17 4.53 -14.05
N GLY A 63 5.20 3.37 -13.39
CA GLY A 63 6.43 2.62 -13.11
C GLY A 63 7.20 3.08 -11.87
N LEU A 64 6.57 3.84 -10.98
CA LEU A 64 7.15 4.23 -9.69
C LEU A 64 7.59 2.99 -8.88
N GLU A 65 6.80 1.92 -8.93
CA GLU A 65 7.03 0.66 -8.23
C GLU A 65 8.33 -0.05 -8.65
N TYR A 66 8.70 0.06 -9.93
CA TYR A 66 9.95 -0.48 -10.44
C TYR A 66 11.14 0.30 -9.90
N SER A 67 11.09 1.63 -10.00
CA SER A 67 12.12 2.50 -9.42
C SER A 67 12.24 2.34 -7.91
N TYR A 68 11.11 2.26 -7.20
CA TYR A 68 11.06 2.05 -5.75
C TYR A 68 11.81 0.77 -5.37
N SER A 69 11.47 -0.34 -6.01
CA SER A 69 12.12 -1.64 -5.75
C SER A 69 13.62 -1.63 -6.08
N VAL A 70 14.04 -0.94 -7.15
CA VAL A 70 15.46 -0.80 -7.50
C VAL A 70 16.21 0.05 -6.48
N MET A 71 15.61 1.15 -6.00
CA MET A 71 16.20 2.00 -4.97
C MET A 71 16.40 1.26 -3.65
N GLU A 72 15.44 0.44 -3.23
CA GLU A 72 15.60 -0.40 -2.03
C GLU A 72 16.72 -1.42 -2.22
N ARG A 73 16.83 -2.04 -3.40
CA ARG A 73 17.91 -2.98 -3.70
C ARG A 73 19.28 -2.30 -3.73
N LEU A 74 19.38 -1.09 -4.27
CA LEU A 74 20.61 -0.29 -4.22
C LEU A 74 21.00 0.00 -2.77
N THR A 75 20.03 0.43 -1.94
CA THR A 75 20.25 0.69 -0.52
C THR A 75 20.68 -0.57 0.24
N GLN A 76 20.06 -1.72 -0.03
CA GLN A 76 20.44 -3.00 0.58
C GLN A 76 21.84 -3.48 0.13
N ALA A 77 22.18 -3.31 -1.14
CA ALA A 77 23.52 -3.63 -1.64
C ALA A 77 24.58 -2.75 -0.98
N ALA A 78 24.30 -1.45 -0.86
CA ALA A 78 25.19 -0.49 -0.22
C ALA A 78 25.39 -0.75 1.28
N MET A 79 24.29 -0.91 2.02
CA MET A 79 24.30 -0.91 3.49
C MET A 79 24.41 -2.30 4.09
N THR A 80 23.69 -3.29 3.56
CA THR A 80 23.64 -4.64 4.12
C THR A 80 24.74 -5.53 3.55
N GLN A 81 24.99 -5.42 2.24
CA GLN A 81 25.99 -6.25 1.55
C GLN A 81 27.38 -5.60 1.54
N GLY A 82 27.48 -4.30 1.84
CA GLY A 82 28.75 -3.58 1.91
C GLY A 82 29.38 -3.31 0.54
N ASP A 83 28.57 -3.20 -0.52
CA ASP A 83 29.06 -2.88 -1.86
C ASP A 83 29.48 -1.40 -1.96
N ASP A 84 30.79 -1.16 -1.91
CA ASP A 84 31.38 0.17 -1.90
C ASP A 84 31.05 0.99 -3.16
N LYS A 85 30.77 0.32 -4.29
CA LYS A 85 30.42 0.98 -5.56
C LYS A 85 29.00 1.50 -5.59
N LEU A 86 28.17 1.14 -4.61
CA LEU A 86 26.76 1.54 -4.52
C LEU A 86 26.47 2.41 -3.29
N GLN A 87 27.46 2.71 -2.45
CA GLN A 87 27.33 3.56 -1.26
C GLN A 87 27.21 5.07 -1.57
N ASN A 88 26.83 5.42 -2.80
CA ASN A 88 26.65 6.79 -3.24
C ASN A 88 25.22 7.28 -2.94
N PRO A 89 25.03 8.58 -2.64
CA PRO A 89 23.70 9.17 -2.50
C PRO A 89 22.86 9.01 -3.77
N MET A 90 21.55 8.91 -3.63
CA MET A 90 20.61 8.79 -4.76
C MET A 90 19.90 10.11 -5.07
N ILE A 91 19.82 10.47 -6.35
CA ILE A 91 19.02 11.59 -6.87
C ILE A 91 17.89 11.07 -7.75
N ASN A 92 16.72 11.70 -7.65
CA ASN A 92 15.50 11.25 -8.32
C ASN A 92 14.76 12.46 -8.93
N ASN A 93 14.56 12.44 -10.26
CA ASN A 93 13.85 13.50 -10.98
C ASN A 93 12.35 13.23 -11.11
N LEU A 94 11.68 13.17 -9.97
CA LEU A 94 10.25 12.86 -9.91
C LEU A 94 9.37 13.93 -10.60
N GLY A 95 9.71 15.21 -10.45
CA GLY A 95 8.88 16.29 -10.99
C GLY A 95 8.73 16.21 -12.51
N ASN A 96 9.75 15.78 -13.25
CA ASN A 96 9.58 15.55 -14.68
C ASN A 96 8.60 14.42 -15.00
N GLU A 97 8.59 13.40 -14.17
CA GLU A 97 7.85 12.16 -14.39
C GLU A 97 6.38 12.27 -14.00
N VAL A 98 6.05 13.02 -12.96
CA VAL A 98 4.66 13.26 -12.55
C VAL A 98 3.99 14.27 -13.47
N TRP A 99 4.66 15.39 -13.77
CA TRP A 99 4.06 16.46 -14.57
C TRP A 99 4.00 16.16 -16.07
N LYS A 100 4.45 14.99 -16.52
CA LYS A 100 4.20 14.50 -17.89
C LYS A 100 2.94 13.63 -18.01
N CYS A 101 2.49 13.02 -16.92
CA CYS A 101 1.31 12.14 -16.85
C CYS A 101 0.04 12.87 -17.30
N LYS A 102 -0.93 12.11 -17.83
CA LYS A 102 -2.22 12.68 -18.27
C LYS A 102 -3.03 13.17 -17.07
N GLU A 103 -3.04 12.43 -15.97
CA GLU A 103 -3.86 12.70 -14.78
C GLU A 103 -3.48 14.03 -14.11
N ALA A 104 -2.20 14.42 -14.20
CA ALA A 104 -1.69 15.70 -13.70
C ALA A 104 -2.10 16.91 -14.57
N LYS A 105 -2.61 16.68 -15.78
CA LYS A 105 -2.96 17.72 -16.76
C LYS A 105 -4.43 17.74 -17.16
N GLN A 106 -5.14 16.63 -16.94
CA GLN A 106 -6.54 16.49 -17.32
C GLN A 106 -7.39 17.51 -16.56
N PRO A 107 -8.18 18.32 -17.27
CA PRO A 107 -9.13 19.20 -16.63
C PRO A 107 -10.33 18.39 -16.10
N VAL A 108 -11.17 19.01 -15.28
CA VAL A 108 -12.29 18.33 -14.62
C VAL A 108 -13.36 17.84 -15.60
N ASP A 109 -13.57 18.57 -16.69
CA ASP A 109 -14.57 18.26 -17.71
C ASP A 109 -14.25 16.97 -18.48
N GLU A 110 -12.97 16.64 -18.61
CA GLU A 110 -12.53 15.38 -19.23
C GLU A 110 -12.48 14.20 -18.25
N ALA A 111 -12.25 14.46 -16.97
CA ALA A 111 -12.10 13.43 -15.93
C ALA A 111 -12.70 13.88 -14.57
N PRO A 112 -14.04 13.99 -14.47
CA PRO A 112 -14.71 14.51 -13.28
C PRO A 112 -14.58 13.56 -12.07
N ASP A 113 -14.42 12.27 -12.32
CA ASP A 113 -14.21 11.22 -11.33
C ASP A 113 -12.86 11.36 -10.58
N LEU A 114 -11.87 12.03 -11.18
CA LEU A 114 -10.56 12.25 -10.57
C LEU A 114 -10.51 13.45 -9.61
N GLY A 115 -11.61 14.18 -9.43
CA GLY A 115 -11.71 15.32 -8.52
C GLY A 115 -11.01 16.59 -9.01
N ASP A 116 -10.64 17.45 -8.06
CA ASP A 116 -10.00 18.75 -8.32
C ASP A 116 -8.64 18.59 -9.02
N PRO A 117 -8.45 19.14 -10.24
CA PRO A 117 -7.21 18.96 -11.00
C PRO A 117 -5.95 19.50 -10.31
N GLU A 118 -6.05 20.67 -9.67
CA GLU A 118 -4.91 21.31 -9.01
C GLU A 118 -4.43 20.47 -7.82
N ARG A 119 -5.35 20.12 -6.91
CA ARG A 119 -5.03 19.25 -5.76
C ARG A 119 -4.51 17.90 -6.22
N ARG A 120 -5.11 17.29 -7.25
CA ARG A 120 -4.66 16.01 -7.79
C ARG A 120 -3.20 16.06 -8.21
N ALA A 121 -2.81 17.00 -9.06
CA ALA A 121 -1.44 17.09 -9.55
C ALA A 121 -0.43 17.38 -8.43
N ILE A 122 -0.78 18.27 -7.49
CA ILE A 122 0.04 18.59 -6.32
C ILE A 122 0.27 17.35 -5.46
N LEU A 123 -0.80 16.60 -5.17
CA LEU A 123 -0.73 15.40 -4.34
C LEU A 123 -0.02 14.25 -5.05
N MET A 124 -0.18 14.08 -6.37
CA MET A 124 0.57 13.08 -7.13
C MET A 124 2.08 13.29 -6.98
N GLU A 125 2.55 14.54 -7.07
CA GLU A 125 3.97 14.84 -6.88
C GLU A 125 4.41 14.65 -5.42
N ALA A 126 3.59 15.07 -4.45
CA ALA A 126 3.90 14.94 -3.03
C ALA A 126 3.95 13.46 -2.58
N VAL A 127 2.95 12.65 -2.96
CA VAL A 127 2.89 11.22 -2.63
C VAL A 127 4.04 10.46 -3.30
N GLY A 128 4.32 10.73 -4.57
CA GLY A 128 5.46 10.12 -5.25
C GLY A 128 6.79 10.47 -4.58
N ALA A 129 6.94 11.71 -4.09
CA ALA A 129 8.16 12.15 -3.42
C ALA A 129 8.34 11.46 -2.08
N VAL A 130 7.27 11.35 -1.28
CA VAL A 130 7.29 10.59 -0.03
C VAL A 130 7.65 9.13 -0.28
N ALA A 131 7.08 8.49 -1.31
CA ALA A 131 7.45 7.11 -1.66
C ALA A 131 8.95 6.98 -1.95
N TYR A 132 9.54 7.91 -2.70
CA TYR A 132 10.99 7.90 -2.98
C TYR A 132 11.87 8.25 -1.79
N LEU A 133 11.42 9.11 -0.87
CA LEU A 133 12.12 9.30 0.40
C LEU A 133 12.20 8.00 1.19
N MET A 134 11.08 7.26 1.25
CA MET A 134 11.01 6.00 1.99
C MET A 134 11.86 4.89 1.35
N SER A 135 12.06 4.90 0.03
CA SER A 135 12.95 3.94 -0.65
C SER A 135 14.44 4.33 -0.66
N GLY A 136 14.81 5.45 -0.03
CA GLY A 136 16.21 5.84 0.18
C GLY A 136 16.72 7.02 -0.66
N SER A 137 15.84 7.79 -1.31
CA SER A 137 16.25 9.00 -2.05
C SER A 137 16.95 10.00 -1.12
N SER A 138 18.09 10.52 -1.57
CA SER A 138 18.83 11.57 -0.86
C SER A 138 18.51 12.97 -1.41
N ILE A 139 18.22 13.06 -2.71
CA ILE A 139 17.90 14.32 -3.39
C ILE A 139 16.70 14.10 -4.31
N LEU A 140 15.63 14.87 -4.09
CA LEU A 140 14.46 14.89 -4.96
C LEU A 140 14.42 16.17 -5.77
N MET A 141 14.28 16.03 -7.09
CA MET A 141 13.95 17.15 -7.96
C MET A 141 12.44 17.20 -8.16
N MET A 142 11.84 18.24 -7.60
CA MET A 142 10.41 18.52 -7.66
C MET A 142 10.16 19.85 -8.39
N ARG A 143 8.92 20.11 -8.80
CA ARG A 143 8.51 21.31 -9.53
C ARG A 143 7.55 22.19 -8.73
N HIS A 144 6.48 21.63 -8.17
CA HIS A 144 5.43 22.46 -7.60
C HIS A 144 5.76 22.93 -6.18
N PRO A 145 5.69 24.25 -5.88
CA PRO A 145 6.03 24.79 -4.56
C PRO A 145 5.21 24.18 -3.42
N GLU A 146 3.91 23.95 -3.65
CA GLU A 146 3.04 23.37 -2.63
C GLU A 146 3.37 21.89 -2.35
N SER A 147 3.72 21.12 -3.38
CA SER A 147 4.20 19.74 -3.20
C SER A 147 5.51 19.72 -2.41
N ILE A 148 6.43 20.66 -2.71
CA ILE A 148 7.69 20.80 -1.97
C ILE A 148 7.43 21.17 -0.50
N LYS A 149 6.49 22.07 -0.23
CA LYS A 149 6.09 22.44 1.14
C LYS A 149 5.57 21.23 1.92
N LEU A 150 4.68 20.44 1.32
CA LEU A 150 4.14 19.22 1.94
C LEU A 150 5.24 18.18 2.22
N VAL A 151 6.14 17.96 1.26
CA VAL A 151 7.24 17.00 1.41
C VAL A 151 8.25 17.46 2.47
N LYS A 152 8.57 18.75 2.53
CA LYS A 152 9.39 19.30 3.62
C LYS A 152 8.74 19.10 4.98
N ALA A 153 7.45 19.38 5.09
CA ALA A 153 6.71 19.15 6.33
C ALA A 153 6.72 17.66 6.72
N PHE A 154 6.59 16.75 5.76
CA PHE A 154 6.74 15.31 6.00
C PHE A 154 8.13 14.96 6.54
N ILE A 155 9.20 15.49 5.94
CA ILE A 155 10.58 15.29 6.40
C ILE A 155 10.73 15.83 7.84
N ASP A 156 10.27 17.04 8.10
CA ASP A 156 10.39 17.68 9.41
C ASP A 156 9.65 16.88 10.49
N LEU A 157 8.42 16.42 10.20
CA LEU A 157 7.67 15.56 11.12
C LEU A 157 8.36 14.20 11.34
N ALA A 158 8.89 13.57 10.28
CA ALA A 158 9.59 12.31 10.41
C ALA A 158 10.86 12.43 11.28
N TYR A 159 11.59 13.54 11.16
CA TYR A 159 12.82 13.76 11.93
C TYR A 159 12.58 14.32 13.34
N ALA A 160 11.70 15.32 13.47
CA ALA A 160 11.52 16.14 14.67
C ALA A 160 10.19 15.88 15.41
N GLY A 161 9.27 15.15 14.80
CA GLY A 161 7.96 14.85 15.36
C GLY A 161 7.02 16.04 15.31
N GLY A 162 5.87 15.93 15.97
CA GLY A 162 4.81 16.94 15.96
C GLY A 162 3.52 16.41 15.34
N SER A 163 2.56 17.31 15.12
CA SER A 163 1.26 16.95 14.60
C SER A 163 1.13 17.31 13.12
N ALA A 164 0.68 16.36 12.30
CA ALA A 164 0.30 16.62 10.92
C ALA A 164 -0.88 17.61 10.81
N MET A 165 -1.65 17.81 11.89
CA MET A 165 -2.75 18.77 11.93
C MET A 165 -2.28 20.23 11.92
N ASP A 166 -1.02 20.49 12.25
CA ASP A 166 -0.44 21.83 12.24
C ASP A 166 -0.03 22.27 10.82
N ILE A 167 -0.04 21.35 9.85
CA ILE A 167 0.30 21.63 8.46
C ILE A 167 -0.92 22.27 7.79
N GLY A 168 -0.76 23.53 7.37
CA GLY A 168 -1.80 24.23 6.62
C GLY A 168 -2.18 23.52 5.30
N PRO A 169 -3.44 23.62 4.85
CA PRO A 169 -3.92 22.93 3.66
C PRO A 169 -3.22 23.42 2.39
N VAL A 170 -3.38 22.63 1.32
CA VAL A 170 -2.96 22.99 -0.04
C VAL A 170 -3.57 24.33 -0.41
N THR A 171 -2.71 25.33 -0.64
CA THR A 171 -3.14 26.64 -1.12
C THR A 171 -3.36 26.57 -2.62
N LYS A 172 -4.64 26.63 -3.03
CA LYS A 172 -5.04 26.63 -4.44
C LYS A 172 -4.86 28.01 -5.07
N GLN A 173 -4.55 28.03 -6.36
CA GLN A 173 -4.56 29.21 -7.22
C GLN A 173 -5.69 29.18 -8.23
N LEU A 174 -6.19 27.99 -8.58
CA LEU A 174 -7.36 27.83 -9.45
C LEU A 174 -8.64 27.92 -8.63
N ASP A 175 -9.70 28.36 -9.32
CA ASP A 175 -11.04 28.43 -8.75
C ASP A 175 -11.49 27.05 -8.24
N ASP A 176 -12.43 27.07 -7.31
CA ASP A 176 -13.03 25.84 -6.83
C ASP A 176 -13.88 25.17 -7.90
N VAL A 177 -13.71 23.85 -7.97
CA VAL A 177 -14.35 23.03 -8.98
C VAL A 177 -15.50 22.29 -8.33
N GLU A 178 -16.72 22.60 -8.75
CA GLU A 178 -17.92 21.94 -8.27
C GLU A 178 -18.18 20.67 -9.11
N ILE A 179 -18.07 19.51 -8.47
CA ILE A 179 -18.25 18.20 -9.12
C ILE A 179 -19.45 17.53 -8.48
N ASP A 180 -20.44 17.19 -9.29
CA ASP A 180 -21.61 16.43 -8.86
C ASP A 180 -21.27 14.92 -8.80
N PHE A 181 -20.63 14.52 -7.71
CA PHE A 181 -20.33 13.11 -7.46
C PHE A 181 -21.58 12.25 -7.28
N ALA A 182 -22.73 12.84 -6.92
CA ALA A 182 -23.98 12.10 -6.74
C ALA A 182 -24.55 11.65 -8.08
N ALA A 183 -24.48 12.50 -9.12
CA ALA A 183 -24.87 12.13 -10.49
C ALA A 183 -23.96 11.06 -11.12
N LEU A 184 -22.70 10.95 -10.67
CA LEU A 184 -21.71 9.98 -11.15
C LEU A 184 -21.75 8.64 -10.39
N SER A 185 -22.37 8.61 -9.21
CA SER A 185 -22.41 7.41 -8.38
C SER A 185 -23.41 6.40 -8.96
N PRO A 186 -23.03 5.11 -9.14
CA PRO A 186 -24.01 4.08 -9.45
C PRO A 186 -25.05 4.00 -8.32
N GLU A 187 -26.29 3.66 -8.66
CA GLU A 187 -27.34 3.52 -7.65
C GLU A 187 -26.88 2.56 -6.55
N PRO A 188 -27.03 2.93 -5.27
CA PRO A 188 -26.62 2.07 -4.18
C PRO A 188 -27.41 0.77 -4.26
N ASP A 189 -26.72 -0.35 -4.42
CA ASP A 189 -27.33 -1.68 -4.35
C ASP A 189 -27.69 -1.96 -2.89
N LEU A 190 -28.94 -1.66 -2.54
CA LEU A 190 -29.52 -1.87 -1.22
C LEU A 190 -30.04 -3.31 -1.04
N THR A 191 -29.66 -4.25 -1.90
CA THR A 191 -29.98 -5.68 -1.70
C THR A 191 -29.16 -6.25 -0.54
N MET A 192 -29.66 -6.01 0.68
CA MET A 192 -29.42 -6.91 1.80
C MET A 192 -30.04 -8.25 1.39
N ALA A 193 -29.22 -9.21 0.98
CA ALA A 193 -29.66 -10.59 0.96
C ALA A 193 -30.04 -10.93 2.41
N GLU A 194 -31.35 -10.91 2.72
CA GLU A 194 -31.84 -11.60 3.90
C GLU A 194 -31.32 -13.03 3.78
N GLU A 195 -30.40 -13.42 4.68
CA GLU A 195 -30.17 -14.82 4.96
C GLU A 195 -31.49 -15.38 5.46
N GLU A 196 -32.30 -15.85 4.51
CA GLU A 196 -33.42 -16.73 4.75
C GLU A 196 -32.83 -17.91 5.52
N LYS A 197 -33.10 -17.97 6.83
CA LYS A 197 -32.82 -19.13 7.67
C LYS A 197 -33.57 -20.32 7.09
N LYS A 198 -32.96 -21.02 6.13
CA LYS A 198 -33.38 -22.35 5.74
C LYS A 198 -33.18 -23.27 6.93
N ALA A 199 -34.31 -23.69 7.49
CA ALA A 199 -34.37 -24.75 8.48
C ALA A 199 -33.55 -25.98 8.02
N PRO A 200 -32.89 -26.70 8.95
CA PRO A 200 -31.99 -27.79 8.61
C PRO A 200 -32.78 -28.96 8.03
N ALA A 201 -32.64 -29.20 6.72
CA ALA A 201 -33.10 -30.42 6.09
C ALA A 201 -32.32 -31.61 6.65
N LYS A 202 -33.06 -32.58 7.19
CA LYS A 202 -32.58 -33.85 7.74
C LYS A 202 -31.57 -34.53 6.83
N LYS A 203 -30.49 -35.02 7.47
CA LYS A 203 -29.50 -35.98 6.95
C LYS A 203 -30.16 -37.09 6.11
N ALA A 204 -29.72 -37.21 4.86
CA ALA A 204 -29.63 -38.50 4.18
C ALA A 204 -28.13 -38.84 4.01
N ALA A 205 -27.74 -40.01 4.48
CA ALA A 205 -26.38 -40.54 4.46
C ALA A 205 -25.95 -40.97 3.03
N PRO A 206 -24.65 -41.21 2.79
CA PRO A 206 -23.96 -40.83 1.56
C PRO A 206 -24.01 -41.89 0.45
N ALA A 207 -24.29 -41.46 -0.78
CA ALA A 207 -24.04 -42.24 -1.98
C ALA A 207 -22.70 -41.81 -2.63
N LYS A 208 -21.71 -42.69 -2.46
CA LYS A 208 -20.50 -42.95 -3.27
C LYS A 208 -19.91 -41.83 -4.13
N LYS A 209 -18.68 -41.46 -3.76
CA LYS A 209 -17.62 -40.93 -4.62
C LYS A 209 -17.50 -41.75 -5.91
N GLU A 210 -17.68 -41.11 -7.06
CA GLU A 210 -16.97 -41.47 -8.28
C GLU A 210 -15.65 -40.69 -8.30
N ALA A 211 -14.55 -41.40 -8.10
CA ALA A 211 -13.22 -40.94 -8.45
C ALA A 211 -12.95 -41.36 -9.91
N PRO A 212 -12.25 -40.52 -10.70
CA PRO A 212 -12.10 -40.70 -12.13
C PRO A 212 -11.19 -41.89 -12.45
N LYS A 213 -11.56 -42.71 -13.44
CA LYS A 213 -10.65 -43.73 -13.96
C LYS A 213 -9.85 -43.17 -15.17
N PRO A 214 -8.52 -43.38 -15.21
CA PRO A 214 -7.62 -42.81 -16.22
C PRO A 214 -7.74 -43.47 -17.60
N ALA A 215 -7.14 -42.79 -18.58
CA ALA A 215 -6.98 -43.18 -19.97
C ALA A 215 -6.57 -44.65 -20.18
N ALA A 216 -7.12 -45.21 -21.26
CA ALA A 216 -6.89 -46.54 -21.76
C ALA A 216 -5.44 -46.78 -22.19
N ALA A 217 -4.88 -47.91 -21.75
CA ALA A 217 -4.01 -48.74 -22.56
C ALA A 217 -4.26 -50.20 -22.17
N ALA A 218 -4.72 -50.99 -23.12
CA ALA A 218 -4.62 -52.45 -23.08
C ALA A 218 -4.19 -52.92 -24.46
N PRO A 219 -3.44 -54.02 -24.54
CA PRO A 219 -3.91 -55.07 -25.42
C PRO A 219 -3.99 -56.44 -24.75
N LYS A 220 -4.97 -57.22 -25.25
CA LYS A 220 -5.17 -58.69 -25.15
C LYS A 220 -5.56 -59.26 -23.77
N ALA A 221 -6.27 -60.38 -23.64
CA ALA A 221 -7.27 -61.16 -24.38
C ALA A 221 -7.63 -62.33 -23.42
N GLU A 222 -8.78 -63.00 -23.64
CA GLU A 222 -9.24 -64.27 -23.00
C GLU A 222 -9.79 -64.15 -21.56
N ALA A 223 -10.82 -64.87 -21.09
CA ALA A 223 -11.88 -65.72 -21.66
C ALA A 223 -12.95 -65.89 -20.55
N LYS A 224 -14.18 -66.21 -20.98
CA LYS A 224 -15.41 -66.71 -20.30
C LYS A 224 -15.20 -67.77 -19.16
N PRO A 225 -16.25 -68.34 -18.50
CA PRO A 225 -17.64 -67.91 -18.17
C PRO A 225 -18.22 -68.41 -16.79
N ALA A 226 -19.35 -67.81 -16.32
CA ALA A 226 -20.64 -68.38 -15.83
C ALA A 226 -20.72 -69.50 -14.73
N PRO A 227 -21.91 -69.97 -14.25
CA PRO A 227 -23.19 -69.34 -13.78
C PRO A 227 -23.86 -70.08 -12.56
N ALA A 228 -25.17 -69.78 -12.32
CA ALA A 228 -26.27 -70.60 -11.70
C ALA A 228 -26.66 -70.23 -10.24
N GLU A 229 -27.92 -70.26 -9.75
CA GLU A 229 -29.27 -70.66 -10.24
C GLU A 229 -30.35 -70.19 -9.22
N GLU A 230 -31.60 -69.94 -9.70
CA GLU A 230 -32.96 -70.28 -9.18
C GLU A 230 -33.36 -70.25 -7.66
N ALA A 231 -34.60 -70.03 -7.17
CA ALA A 231 -35.98 -70.01 -7.71
C ALA A 231 -37.02 -69.27 -6.78
N LYS A 232 -38.17 -68.98 -7.41
CA LYS A 232 -39.56 -68.48 -7.08
C LYS A 232 -40.37 -69.21 -5.95
N PRO A 233 -41.70 -68.95 -5.69
CA PRO A 233 -42.58 -67.73 -5.66
C PRO A 233 -43.82 -67.72 -4.67
N ALA A 234 -44.61 -66.61 -4.68
CA ALA A 234 -46.11 -66.48 -4.66
C ALA A 234 -46.96 -66.49 -3.32
N PRO A 235 -48.30 -66.17 -3.29
CA PRO A 235 -48.90 -64.81 -3.11
C PRO A 235 -50.26 -64.74 -2.29
N ALA A 236 -51.02 -63.61 -2.43
CA ALA A 236 -52.48 -63.34 -2.21
C ALA A 236 -52.96 -62.72 -0.86
N ALA A 237 -54.15 -62.09 -0.66
CA ALA A 237 -55.00 -61.11 -1.37
C ALA A 237 -56.20 -60.69 -0.44
N ALA A 238 -56.61 -59.41 -0.47
CA ALA A 238 -57.96 -58.79 -0.32
C ALA A 238 -58.87 -58.83 0.96
N ALA A 239 -59.49 -57.64 1.20
CA ALA A 239 -60.93 -57.34 1.52
C ALA A 239 -61.36 -56.78 2.90
N LYS A 240 -62.19 -55.71 2.84
CA LYS A 240 -62.98 -54.96 3.87
C LYS A 240 -64.42 -55.55 3.99
N PRO A 241 -65.24 -55.32 5.06
CA PRO A 241 -66.12 -54.13 5.19
C PRO A 241 -66.56 -53.68 6.62
N GLU A 242 -67.27 -52.54 6.71
CA GLU A 242 -67.90 -51.82 7.86
C GLU A 242 -69.35 -52.31 8.15
N PRO A 243 -70.03 -52.03 9.31
CA PRO A 243 -70.74 -50.74 9.57
C PRO A 243 -71.05 -50.27 11.05
N ALA A 244 -71.36 -48.95 11.22
CA ALA A 244 -72.28 -48.15 12.11
C ALA A 244 -72.82 -48.70 13.49
N ALA A 245 -73.17 -47.96 14.57
CA ALA A 245 -73.35 -46.53 14.98
C ALA A 245 -73.58 -46.43 16.53
N ALA A 246 -73.43 -45.24 17.15
CA ALA A 246 -74.30 -44.62 18.21
C ALA A 246 -73.56 -43.60 19.14
N ALA A 247 -74.21 -42.47 19.48
CA ALA A 247 -73.81 -41.43 20.46
C ALA A 247 -74.96 -41.21 21.49
N PRO A 248 -74.73 -40.68 22.72
CA PRO A 248 -74.74 -39.21 23.04
C PRO A 248 -73.68 -38.80 24.12
N ASP A 249 -73.33 -37.54 24.46
CA ASP A 249 -74.11 -36.41 25.04
C ASP A 249 -73.19 -35.12 25.15
N PRO A 250 -73.63 -33.86 24.85
CA PRO A 250 -72.75 -32.73 24.53
C PRO A 250 -72.63 -31.58 25.56
N ALA A 251 -72.72 -31.84 26.88
CA ALA A 251 -72.65 -30.78 27.90
C ALA A 251 -71.38 -30.76 28.80
N ALA A 252 -70.49 -31.76 28.69
CA ALA A 252 -69.26 -31.83 29.48
C ALA A 252 -67.99 -31.32 28.76
N GLU A 253 -68.04 -31.13 27.44
CA GLU A 253 -66.86 -30.78 26.62
C GLU A 253 -66.58 -29.28 26.51
N ALA A 254 -67.57 -28.42 26.77
CA ALA A 254 -67.43 -26.97 26.60
C ALA A 254 -66.70 -26.28 27.77
N LYS A 255 -66.77 -26.84 28.99
CA LYS A 255 -66.10 -26.25 30.17
C LYS A 255 -64.64 -26.73 30.33
N ALA A 256 -64.33 -27.94 29.88
CA ALA A 256 -62.97 -28.48 29.92
C ALA A 256 -62.04 -27.91 28.82
N LYS A 257 -62.60 -27.42 27.71
CA LYS A 257 -61.81 -26.77 26.64
C LYS A 257 -61.46 -25.30 26.94
N ALA A 258 -62.29 -24.57 27.69
CA ALA A 258 -62.02 -23.17 28.02
C ALA A 258 -60.90 -23.00 29.08
N ASP A 259 -60.92 -23.79 30.17
CA ASP A 259 -59.89 -23.75 31.22
C ASP A 259 -58.51 -24.26 30.73
N ALA A 260 -58.48 -25.18 29.76
CA ALA A 260 -57.24 -25.69 29.18
C ALA A 260 -56.59 -24.69 28.20
N GLU A 261 -57.38 -23.88 27.49
CA GLU A 261 -56.91 -22.91 26.52
C GLU A 261 -56.38 -21.62 27.19
N GLU A 262 -56.98 -21.21 28.31
CA GLU A 262 -56.52 -20.06 29.10
C GLU A 262 -55.21 -20.38 29.86
N LYS A 263 -55.09 -21.59 30.42
CA LYS A 263 -53.86 -22.05 31.07
C LYS A 263 -52.71 -22.25 30.08
N ALA A 264 -52.98 -22.74 28.87
CA ALA A 264 -51.96 -22.90 27.82
C ALA A 264 -51.47 -21.55 27.27
N LYS A 265 -52.34 -20.53 27.19
CA LYS A 265 -51.93 -19.17 26.82
C LYS A 265 -51.10 -18.48 27.90
N ALA A 266 -51.46 -18.64 29.18
CA ALA A 266 -50.70 -18.08 30.30
C ALA A 266 -49.30 -18.72 30.45
N ASP A 267 -49.16 -20.03 30.28
CA ASP A 267 -47.85 -20.73 30.29
C ASP A 267 -46.99 -20.35 29.09
N ALA A 268 -47.58 -20.17 27.90
CA ALA A 268 -46.86 -19.75 26.70
C ALA A 268 -46.36 -18.30 26.80
N GLU A 269 -47.17 -17.40 27.36
CA GLU A 269 -46.80 -15.99 27.57
C GLU A 269 -45.73 -15.84 28.65
N ALA A 270 -45.83 -16.58 29.76
CA ALA A 270 -44.81 -16.59 30.81
C ALA A 270 -43.46 -17.14 30.30
N LYS A 271 -43.48 -18.20 29.48
CA LYS A 271 -42.28 -18.77 28.88
C LYS A 271 -41.64 -17.85 27.84
N ALA A 272 -42.45 -17.19 26.99
CA ALA A 272 -41.95 -16.22 26.02
C ALA A 272 -41.33 -14.99 26.71
N LYS A 273 -41.90 -14.54 27.82
CA LYS A 273 -41.37 -13.41 28.59
C LYS A 273 -40.06 -13.76 29.30
N ALA A 274 -39.96 -14.95 29.88
CA ALA A 274 -38.73 -15.45 30.50
C ALA A 274 -37.60 -15.68 29.48
N GLU A 275 -37.92 -16.16 28.28
CA GLU A 275 -36.94 -16.37 27.20
C GLU A 275 -36.47 -15.06 26.58
N ALA A 276 -37.35 -14.04 26.48
CA ALA A 276 -36.99 -12.70 26.05
C ALA A 276 -36.10 -11.97 27.07
N GLU A 277 -36.39 -12.10 28.36
CA GLU A 277 -35.63 -11.48 29.45
C GLU A 277 -34.23 -12.12 29.59
N ALA A 278 -34.14 -13.46 29.48
CA ALA A 278 -32.86 -14.17 29.46
C ALA A 278 -32.00 -13.82 28.23
N LYS A 279 -32.62 -13.61 27.06
CA LYS A 279 -31.91 -13.20 25.85
C LYS A 279 -31.41 -11.75 25.95
N ALA A 280 -32.22 -10.84 26.50
CA ALA A 280 -31.83 -9.45 26.73
C ALA A 280 -30.69 -9.33 27.75
N GLU A 281 -30.70 -10.14 28.82
CA GLU A 281 -29.62 -10.14 29.82
C GLU A 281 -28.31 -10.73 29.25
N ALA A 282 -28.40 -11.74 28.38
CA ALA A 282 -27.24 -12.31 27.70
C ALA A 282 -26.62 -11.33 26.68
N GLU A 283 -27.45 -10.62 25.93
CA GLU A 283 -27.02 -9.61 24.95
C GLU A 283 -26.39 -8.39 25.64
N ALA A 284 -26.97 -7.93 26.75
CA ALA A 284 -26.40 -6.85 27.56
C ALA A 284 -25.03 -7.22 28.19
N LYS A 285 -24.85 -8.48 28.64
CA LYS A 285 -23.56 -8.96 29.14
C LYS A 285 -22.52 -9.07 28.03
N ALA A 286 -22.91 -9.54 26.84
CA ALA A 286 -22.01 -9.62 25.69
C ALA A 286 -21.54 -8.23 25.23
N GLU A 287 -22.44 -7.25 25.13
CA GLU A 287 -22.06 -5.87 24.79
C GLU A 287 -21.16 -5.23 25.84
N ALA A 288 -21.40 -5.49 27.14
CA ALA A 288 -20.58 -4.95 28.21
C ALA A 288 -19.16 -5.53 28.19
N GLU A 289 -19.02 -6.84 27.91
CA GLU A 289 -17.73 -7.50 27.79
C GLU A 289 -16.97 -7.03 26.54
N GLU A 290 -17.66 -6.80 25.43
CA GLU A 290 -17.06 -6.25 24.20
C GLU A 290 -16.58 -4.81 24.40
N LYS A 291 -17.41 -3.94 25.01
CA LYS A 291 -17.02 -2.56 25.34
C LYS A 291 -15.80 -2.51 26.25
N ALA A 292 -15.73 -3.40 27.26
CA ALA A 292 -14.58 -3.49 28.15
C ALA A 292 -13.30 -3.95 27.43
N LYS A 293 -13.40 -4.91 26.50
CA LYS A 293 -12.26 -5.35 25.66
C LYS A 293 -11.77 -4.24 24.74
N VAL A 294 -12.68 -3.52 24.07
CA VAL A 294 -12.35 -2.40 23.19
C VAL A 294 -11.71 -1.24 23.97
N GLU A 295 -12.18 -0.96 25.18
CA GLU A 295 -11.58 0.09 26.03
C GLU A 295 -10.18 -0.30 26.53
N ALA A 296 -9.99 -1.57 26.92
CA ALA A 296 -8.68 -2.09 27.31
C ALA A 296 -7.67 -2.08 26.15
N GLU A 297 -8.10 -2.46 24.94
CA GLU A 297 -7.26 -2.41 23.73
C GLU A 297 -6.91 -0.97 23.34
N LYS A 298 -7.87 -0.05 23.39
CA LYS A 298 -7.61 1.39 23.17
C LYS A 298 -6.62 1.96 24.18
N LYS A 299 -6.70 1.54 25.45
CA LYS A 299 -5.75 1.97 26.47
C LYS A 299 -4.35 1.40 26.20
N ALA A 300 -4.24 0.12 25.88
CA ALA A 300 -2.96 -0.51 25.52
C ALA A 300 -2.30 0.15 24.30
N LEU A 301 -3.08 0.51 23.27
CA LEU A 301 -2.59 1.23 22.10
C LEU A 301 -2.11 2.65 22.43
N LYS A 302 -2.79 3.36 23.35
CA LYS A 302 -2.36 4.68 23.82
C LYS A 302 -1.06 4.60 24.63
N ASP A 303 -0.96 3.62 25.53
CA ASP A 303 0.24 3.43 26.36
C ASP A 303 1.45 3.06 25.47
N ALA A 304 1.26 2.19 24.47
CA ALA A 304 2.30 1.83 23.50
C ALA A 304 2.66 2.98 22.52
N ALA A 305 1.74 3.91 22.25
CA ALA A 305 2.04 5.11 21.48
C ALA A 305 2.88 6.10 22.30
N ALA A 306 2.55 6.29 23.58
CA ALA A 306 3.30 7.15 24.50
C ALA A 306 4.72 6.64 24.74
N GLU A 307 4.91 5.32 24.85
CA GLU A 307 6.24 4.71 25.00
C GLU A 307 7.10 4.94 23.74
N ARG A 308 6.54 4.75 22.54
CA ARG A 308 7.24 5.03 21.28
C ARG A 308 7.60 6.51 21.13
N GLU A 309 6.70 7.42 21.48
CA GLU A 309 6.96 8.86 21.42
C GLU A 309 8.09 9.27 22.38
N ALA A 310 8.13 8.68 23.58
CA ALA A 310 9.21 8.89 24.54
C ALA A 310 10.57 8.36 24.04
N GLU A 311 10.58 7.20 23.38
CA GLU A 311 11.79 6.64 22.77
C GLU A 311 12.30 7.50 21.60
N GLU A 312 11.39 7.96 20.73
CA GLU A 312 11.74 8.86 19.62
C GLU A 312 12.33 10.19 20.12
N GLN A 313 11.73 10.78 21.15
CA GLN A 313 12.24 12.01 21.75
C GLN A 313 13.64 11.81 22.33
N ALA A 314 13.89 10.69 23.01
CA ALA A 314 15.22 10.37 23.52
C ALA A 314 16.27 10.20 22.40
N ILE A 315 15.87 9.69 21.23
CA ILE A 315 16.74 9.61 20.05
C ILE A 315 17.03 11.01 19.47
N ARG A 316 16.01 11.87 19.37
CA ARG A 316 16.17 13.27 18.90
C ARG A 316 17.11 14.05 19.78
N ASP A 317 16.97 13.95 21.09
CA ASP A 317 17.84 14.64 22.06
C ASP A 317 19.30 14.15 21.95
N LYS A 318 19.51 12.85 21.75
CA LYS A 318 20.84 12.28 21.48
C LYS A 318 21.47 12.85 20.21
N ARG A 319 20.73 12.88 19.09
CA ARG A 319 21.21 13.43 17.81
C ARG A 319 21.49 14.93 17.90
N ALA A 320 20.65 15.70 18.60
CA ALA A 320 20.87 17.12 18.84
C ALA A 320 22.15 17.37 19.66
N ALA A 321 22.40 16.55 20.68
CA ALA A 321 23.61 16.62 21.49
C ALA A 321 24.88 16.25 20.70
N GLU A 322 24.80 15.26 19.80
CA GLU A 322 25.89 14.87 18.91
C GLU A 322 26.23 15.99 17.90
N MET A 323 25.19 16.58 17.29
CA MET A 323 25.34 17.73 16.38
C MET A 323 25.94 18.96 17.07
N ALA A 324 25.58 19.22 18.34
CA ALA A 324 26.17 20.29 19.13
C ALA A 324 27.66 20.04 19.41
N LYS A 325 28.06 18.78 19.69
CA LYS A 325 29.46 18.40 19.87
C LYS A 325 30.27 18.54 18.57
N HIS A 326 29.69 18.18 17.42
CA HIS A 326 30.34 18.33 16.12
C HIS A 326 30.49 19.81 15.70
N LYS A 327 29.53 20.68 16.02
CA LYS A 327 29.67 22.13 15.78
C LYS A 327 30.74 22.80 16.66
N ALA A 328 31.03 22.24 17.83
CA ALA A 328 32.01 22.80 18.78
C ALA A 328 33.48 22.45 18.44
N ALA A 329 33.74 21.57 17.48
CA ALA A 329 35.09 21.19 17.06
C ALA A 329 35.39 21.68 15.64
N PRO A 330 35.75 22.96 15.43
CA PRO A 330 36.32 23.36 14.15
C PRO A 330 37.69 22.71 14.03
N GLY A 331 37.79 21.67 13.20
CA GLY A 331 39.07 21.16 12.75
C GLY A 331 39.91 22.32 12.17
N PRO A 332 41.25 22.29 12.30
CA PRO A 332 42.09 23.41 11.90
C PRO A 332 41.91 23.68 10.40
N LYS A 333 41.31 24.83 10.07
CA LYS A 333 41.24 25.33 8.70
C LYS A 333 42.67 25.64 8.25
N LYS A 334 43.27 24.72 7.49
CA LYS A 334 44.48 25.04 6.71
C LYS A 334 44.07 26.07 5.68
N SER A 335 44.50 27.32 5.88
CA SER A 335 44.39 28.38 4.88
C SER A 335 45.22 27.95 3.67
N VAL A 336 44.57 27.60 2.57
CA VAL A 336 45.24 27.47 1.28
C VAL A 336 45.52 28.90 0.81
N THR A 337 46.78 29.32 0.88
CA THR A 337 47.24 30.58 0.30
C THR A 337 47.13 30.45 -1.22
N MET A 338 46.10 31.06 -1.81
CA MET A 338 46.02 31.17 -3.27
C MET A 338 47.09 32.14 -3.74
N THR A 339 48.09 31.64 -4.47
CA THR A 339 49.10 32.47 -5.12
C THR A 339 48.41 33.28 -6.22
N ALA A 340 48.50 34.61 -6.16
CA ALA A 340 47.96 35.47 -7.21
C ALA A 340 48.58 35.10 -8.56
N ALA A 341 47.75 35.04 -9.61
CA ALA A 341 48.22 34.80 -10.97
C ALA A 341 49.27 35.86 -11.35
N LYS A 342 50.38 35.43 -11.97
CA LYS A 342 51.51 36.30 -12.39
C LYS A 342 51.08 37.43 -13.34
N VAL A 343 49.96 37.28 -14.01
CA VAL A 343 49.37 38.28 -14.92
C VAL A 343 47.96 38.54 -14.45
N GLN A 344 47.71 39.77 -13.98
CA GLN A 344 46.36 40.24 -13.67
C GLN A 344 45.77 40.79 -14.95
N LYS A 345 44.97 39.97 -15.64
CA LYS A 345 44.26 40.39 -16.84
C LYS A 345 43.09 41.26 -16.47
N ASP A 346 42.88 42.34 -17.20
CA ASP A 346 41.71 43.18 -17.00
C ASP A 346 40.43 42.48 -17.51
N MET A 347 39.27 43.07 -17.22
CA MET A 347 37.99 42.49 -17.62
C MET A 347 37.84 42.36 -19.14
N LEU A 348 38.46 43.27 -19.90
CA LEU A 348 38.39 43.29 -21.36
C LEU A 348 39.25 42.15 -21.96
N GLU A 349 40.45 41.95 -21.44
CA GLU A 349 41.35 40.86 -21.83
C GLU A 349 40.74 39.49 -21.54
N ASN A 350 40.05 39.33 -20.41
CA ASN A 350 39.32 38.11 -20.08
C ASN A 350 38.14 37.86 -21.04
N ILE A 351 37.41 38.92 -21.42
CA ILE A 351 36.31 38.83 -22.39
C ILE A 351 36.84 38.42 -23.77
N VAL A 352 37.94 39.03 -24.23
CA VAL A 352 38.57 38.74 -25.52
C VAL A 352 39.12 37.31 -25.57
N GLU A 353 39.74 36.84 -24.49
CA GLU A 353 40.26 35.48 -24.42
C GLU A 353 39.15 34.42 -24.43
N ASN A 354 38.05 34.68 -23.72
CA ASN A 354 36.86 33.82 -23.77
C ASN A 354 36.21 33.81 -25.16
N LEU A 355 36.09 34.97 -25.82
CA LEU A 355 35.59 35.08 -27.18
C LEU A 355 36.46 34.32 -28.19
N ASN A 356 37.79 34.41 -28.06
CA ASN A 356 38.72 33.68 -28.91
C ASN A 356 38.68 32.16 -28.65
N TRP A 357 38.45 31.73 -27.41
CA TRP A 357 38.26 30.32 -27.08
C TRP A 357 36.95 29.77 -27.67
N ILE A 358 35.86 30.53 -27.59
CA ILE A 358 34.55 30.15 -28.16
C ILE A 358 34.62 30.04 -29.69
N HIS A 359 35.26 31.00 -30.37
CA HIS A 359 35.36 31.01 -31.83
C HIS A 359 36.41 30.06 -32.43
N ARG A 360 37.25 29.42 -31.60
CA ARG A 360 38.20 28.38 -32.03
C ARG A 360 37.61 26.97 -32.03
N ARG A 361 36.34 26.81 -31.67
CA ARG A 361 35.59 25.55 -31.66
C ARG A 361 34.60 25.49 -32.80
#